data_AF-A0A8X6XAK9-F1
#
_entry.id   AF-A0A8X6XAK9-F1
#
_cell.length_a   1.000
_cell.length_b   1.000
_cell.length_c   1.000
_cell.angle_alpha   90.00
_cell.angle_beta   90.00
_cell.angle_gamma   90.00
#
_symmetry.space_group_name_H-M   'P 1'
#
loop_
_entity.id
_entity.type
_entity.pdbx_description
1 polymer ?
#
loop_
_entity_poly.entity_id
_entity_poly.type
_entity_poly.pdbx_seq_one_letter_code
_entity_poly.pdbx_strand_id
1 'polypeptide(L)'
;FAYVGGACVVNKRLEKVNSVAIIEDSGGFSGIIVAAHEIGHLLGCVHDGSPPPSYLGGPGATHCPWEDGFIMSDLRHTERGFKWSSCSVEQFKHFLNGETATCLFNFPHENDLLVRVLPGTMLSLDEQCKRDRGTTACFKDARVCAQLFCFDTASGYCVSYRPAAEGSVCGDGQVCKNGRCLAEIENIIPDYSHVTETYVEAEERMDRGSEEEVIIKSPVTTLPPPSRRARTRRPMRRPTRSTDIKSPSNGYASRIINTRMDNRSI
;
A
#
# COMPACT_ATOMS: atom_id res chain seq x y z
N PHE A 1 0.43 -11.20 14.31
CA PHE A 1 -0.72 -12.10 14.53
C PHE A 1 -2.01 -11.30 14.66
N ALA A 2 -3.07 -11.73 13.96
CA ALA A 2 -4.43 -11.22 14.09
C ALA A 2 -5.47 -12.27 13.64
N TYR A 3 -6.71 -12.13 14.12
CA TYR A 3 -7.81 -12.96 13.65
C TYR A 3 -8.38 -12.46 12.33
N VAL A 4 -8.56 -13.35 11.35
CA VAL A 4 -9.21 -12.99 10.09
C VAL A 4 -10.67 -12.62 10.32
N GLY A 5 -11.07 -11.41 9.95
CA GLY A 5 -12.41 -10.86 10.17
C GLY A 5 -12.71 -10.52 11.63
N GLY A 6 -11.68 -10.33 12.46
CA GLY A 6 -11.82 -10.10 13.90
C GLY A 6 -12.29 -8.70 14.31
N ALA A 7 -12.28 -7.70 13.41
CA ALA A 7 -12.38 -6.27 13.77
C ALA A 7 -13.59 -5.86 14.64
N CYS A 8 -14.72 -6.55 14.54
CA CYS A 8 -15.91 -6.26 15.34
C CYS A 8 -16.39 -7.46 16.18
N VAL A 9 -15.59 -8.53 16.24
CA VAL A 9 -16.02 -9.77 16.88
C VAL A 9 -15.72 -9.73 18.37
N VAL A 10 -16.78 -9.56 19.16
CA VAL A 10 -16.76 -9.62 20.63
C VAL A 10 -17.69 -10.73 21.11
N ASN A 11 -17.13 -11.73 21.78
CA ASN A 11 -17.89 -12.79 22.40
C ASN A 11 -18.14 -12.47 23.88
N LYS A 12 -19.31 -11.88 24.18
CA LYS A 12 -19.70 -11.50 25.54
C LYS A 12 -19.86 -12.70 26.48
N ARG A 13 -20.22 -13.88 25.97
CA ARG A 13 -20.43 -15.08 26.78
C ARG A 13 -19.12 -15.71 27.23
N LEU A 14 -18.10 -15.67 26.38
CA LEU A 14 -16.77 -16.23 26.66
C LEU A 14 -15.78 -15.17 27.17
N GLU A 15 -16.21 -13.91 27.30
CA GLU A 15 -15.36 -12.76 27.65
C GLU A 15 -14.12 -12.65 26.75
N LYS A 16 -14.31 -12.92 25.44
CA LYS A 16 -13.23 -12.90 24.43
C LYS A 16 -13.45 -11.79 23.41
N VAL A 17 -12.37 -11.10 23.07
CA VAL A 17 -12.32 -10.10 22.00
C VAL A 17 -11.36 -10.61 20.93
N ASN A 18 -11.85 -10.72 19.70
CA ASN A 18 -11.02 -11.09 18.55
C ASN A 18 -10.55 -9.86 17.76
N SER A 19 -11.04 -8.66 18.11
CA SER A 19 -10.57 -7.38 17.58
C SER A 19 -9.22 -6.98 18.19
N VAL A 20 -8.21 -7.82 17.95
CA VAL A 20 -6.85 -7.63 18.46
C VAL A 20 -5.84 -8.07 17.39
N ALA A 21 -4.80 -7.26 17.24
CA ALA A 21 -3.62 -7.57 16.47
C ALA A 21 -2.38 -7.40 17.36
N ILE A 22 -1.42 -8.29 17.21
CA ILE A 22 -0.12 -8.25 17.90
C ILE A 22 0.96 -8.09 16.85
N ILE A 23 1.79 -7.07 17.04
CA ILE A 23 2.89 -6.68 16.16
C ILE A 23 4.17 -6.67 16.99
N GLU A 24 5.22 -7.26 16.45
CA GLU A 24 6.57 -7.11 16.96
C GLU A 24 7.27 -5.98 16.20
N ASP A 25 7.84 -5.02 16.92
CA ASP A 25 8.66 -3.94 16.37
C ASP A 25 9.89 -3.75 17.25
N SER A 26 11.04 -3.58 16.59
CA SER A 26 12.34 -3.34 17.23
C SER A 26 12.59 -1.86 17.55
N GLY A 27 11.63 -0.97 17.27
CA GLY A 27 11.77 0.48 17.39
C GLY A 27 12.51 1.12 16.22
N GLY A 28 12.85 0.36 15.18
CA GLY A 28 13.43 0.83 13.91
C GLY A 28 12.39 1.01 12.79
N PHE A 29 11.10 0.96 13.12
CA PHE A 29 9.96 1.04 12.19
C PHE A 29 9.74 -0.22 11.32
N SER A 30 10.36 -1.34 11.67
CA SER A 30 10.21 -2.62 10.98
C SER A 30 8.77 -3.16 11.08
N GLY A 31 8.06 -2.82 12.16
CA GLY A 31 6.68 -3.24 12.41
C GLY A 31 5.59 -2.50 11.64
N ILE A 32 5.87 -1.41 10.91
CA ILE A 32 4.81 -0.59 10.27
C ILE A 32 4.02 -1.39 9.21
N ILE A 33 4.71 -2.03 8.27
CA ILE A 33 4.06 -2.84 7.23
C ILE A 33 3.44 -4.11 7.82
N VAL A 34 4.00 -4.63 8.92
CA VAL A 34 3.39 -5.73 9.68
C VAL A 34 2.07 -5.28 10.28
N ALA A 35 2.01 -4.12 10.92
CA ALA A 35 0.77 -3.58 11.47
C ALA A 35 -0.30 -3.43 10.38
N ALA A 36 0.05 -2.94 9.19
CA ALA A 36 -0.86 -2.92 8.07
C ALA A 36 -1.34 -4.34 7.71
N HIS A 37 -0.44 -5.31 7.58
CA HIS A 37 -0.77 -6.72 7.31
C HIS A 37 -1.77 -7.30 8.33
N GLU A 38 -1.53 -7.09 9.62
CA GLU A 38 -2.41 -7.59 10.68
C GLU A 38 -3.78 -6.89 10.69
N ILE A 39 -3.82 -5.59 10.38
CA ILE A 39 -5.08 -4.86 10.17
C ILE A 39 -5.81 -5.46 8.96
N GLY A 40 -5.09 -5.83 7.90
CA GLY A 40 -5.65 -6.54 6.75
C GLY A 40 -6.39 -7.81 7.16
N HIS A 41 -5.79 -8.62 8.03
CA HIS A 41 -6.44 -9.79 8.62
C HIS A 41 -7.70 -9.40 9.40
N LEU A 42 -7.64 -8.42 10.31
CA LEU A 42 -8.82 -7.99 11.07
C LEU A 42 -9.99 -7.57 10.17
N LEU A 43 -9.70 -7.00 9.01
CA LEU A 43 -10.66 -6.59 7.97
C LEU A 43 -11.03 -7.71 6.98
N GLY A 44 -10.71 -8.97 7.31
CA GLY A 44 -11.19 -10.14 6.59
C GLY A 44 -10.27 -10.66 5.49
N CYS A 45 -9.09 -10.09 5.27
CA CYS A 45 -8.16 -10.64 4.29
C CYS A 45 -7.49 -11.92 4.80
N VAL A 46 -7.45 -12.93 3.94
CA VAL A 46 -6.44 -14.00 4.04
C VAL A 46 -5.16 -13.60 3.31
N HIS A 47 -4.10 -14.38 3.50
CA HIS A 47 -2.88 -14.27 2.71
C HIS A 47 -3.14 -14.45 1.21
N ASP A 48 -2.39 -13.74 0.38
CA ASP A 48 -2.43 -13.95 -1.06
C ASP A 48 -2.12 -15.43 -1.39
N GLY A 49 -2.93 -16.04 -2.26
CA GLY A 49 -2.86 -17.45 -2.62
C GLY A 49 -3.75 -18.36 -1.77
N SER A 50 -4.36 -17.84 -0.69
CA SER A 50 -5.17 -18.65 0.22
C SER A 50 -6.67 -18.68 -0.14
N PRO A 51 -7.39 -19.78 0.17
CA PRO A 51 -8.84 -19.84 0.04
C PRO A 51 -9.55 -18.98 1.10
N PRO A 52 -10.83 -18.62 0.90
CA PRO A 52 -11.60 -17.89 1.90
C PRO A 52 -11.80 -18.72 3.19
N PRO A 53 -11.91 -18.09 4.37
CA PRO A 53 -12.24 -18.80 5.61
C PRO A 53 -13.68 -19.32 5.55
N SER A 54 -13.94 -20.56 5.96
CA SER A 54 -15.28 -21.16 5.90
C SER A 54 -16.35 -20.40 6.71
N TYR A 55 -15.95 -19.78 7.83
CA TYR A 55 -16.84 -19.04 8.72
C TYR A 55 -17.14 -17.61 8.26
N LEU A 56 -16.28 -17.02 7.41
CA LEU A 56 -16.44 -15.66 6.90
C LEU A 56 -16.97 -15.66 5.47
N GLY A 57 -16.62 -16.68 4.67
CA GLY A 57 -16.91 -16.74 3.26
C GLY A 57 -16.07 -15.76 2.44
N GLY A 58 -16.64 -15.28 1.33
CA GLY A 58 -16.02 -14.26 0.48
C GLY A 58 -15.14 -14.82 -0.64
N PRO A 59 -14.44 -13.93 -1.37
CA PRO A 59 -13.69 -14.29 -2.57
C PRO A 59 -12.36 -15.01 -2.29
N GLY A 60 -11.81 -14.88 -1.07
CA GLY A 60 -10.47 -15.36 -0.74
C GLY A 60 -9.39 -14.65 -1.57
N ALA A 61 -8.26 -15.32 -1.80
CA ALA A 61 -7.14 -14.77 -2.56
C ALA A 61 -6.42 -15.80 -3.45
N THR A 62 -7.07 -16.91 -3.81
CA THR A 62 -6.44 -18.01 -4.57
C THR A 62 -5.87 -17.61 -5.93
N HIS A 63 -6.38 -16.53 -6.53
CA HIS A 63 -5.91 -16.02 -7.82
C HIS A 63 -4.89 -14.88 -7.72
N CYS A 64 -4.52 -14.44 -6.52
CA CYS A 64 -3.41 -13.52 -6.30
C CYS A 64 -2.22 -14.34 -5.79
N PRO A 65 -1.18 -14.58 -6.60
CA PRO A 65 -0.01 -15.34 -6.16
C PRO A 65 0.67 -14.72 -4.94
N TRP A 66 1.04 -15.55 -3.96
CA TRP A 66 1.87 -15.13 -2.82
C TRP A 66 3.17 -14.43 -3.27
N GLU A 67 3.74 -14.91 -4.38
CA GLU A 67 5.01 -14.44 -4.94
C GLU A 67 4.94 -13.01 -5.50
N ASP A 68 3.74 -12.47 -5.73
CA ASP A 68 3.58 -11.11 -6.23
C ASP A 68 4.00 -10.07 -5.18
N GLY A 69 4.10 -10.45 -3.90
CA GLY A 69 4.76 -9.66 -2.87
C GLY A 69 3.98 -8.42 -2.41
N PHE A 70 2.65 -8.45 -2.44
CA PHE A 70 1.79 -7.42 -1.86
C PHE A 70 1.75 -7.51 -0.32
N ILE A 71 1.09 -6.56 0.36
CA ILE A 71 1.08 -6.49 1.84
C ILE A 71 0.69 -7.81 2.50
N MET A 72 -0.26 -8.57 1.93
CA MET A 72 -0.73 -9.86 2.46
C MET A 72 0.20 -11.05 2.12
N SER A 73 1.39 -10.80 1.59
CA SER A 73 2.49 -11.75 1.40
C SER A 73 3.68 -11.40 2.29
N ASP A 74 4.53 -12.35 2.67
CA ASP A 74 5.81 -12.04 3.33
C ASP A 74 6.95 -11.67 2.36
N LEU A 75 6.77 -11.90 1.06
CA LEU A 75 7.76 -11.62 0.01
C LEU A 75 7.70 -10.15 -0.48
N ARG A 76 7.64 -9.20 0.46
CA ARG A 76 7.45 -7.75 0.21
C ARG A 76 8.76 -7.05 -0.17
N HIS A 77 9.46 -7.55 -1.18
CA HIS A 77 10.80 -7.08 -1.55
C HIS A 77 10.81 -5.98 -2.64
N THR A 78 9.63 -5.50 -3.05
CA THR A 78 9.47 -4.51 -4.13
C THR A 78 8.46 -3.43 -3.71
N GLU A 79 8.21 -2.44 -4.57
CA GLU A 79 7.17 -1.42 -4.32
C GLU A 79 5.76 -2.01 -4.15
N ARG A 80 5.53 -3.26 -4.55
CA ARG A 80 4.25 -3.95 -4.33
C ARG A 80 4.00 -4.21 -2.84
N GLY A 81 5.07 -4.34 -2.04
CA GLY A 81 4.99 -4.51 -0.59
C GLY A 81 4.34 -3.35 0.16
N PHE A 82 4.10 -2.23 -0.53
CA PHE A 82 3.40 -1.03 -0.04
C PHE A 82 1.97 -0.92 -0.57
N LYS A 83 1.46 -1.98 -1.21
CA LYS A 83 0.15 -2.00 -1.85
C LYS A 83 -0.64 -3.25 -1.45
N TRP A 84 -1.95 -3.10 -1.47
CA TRP A 84 -2.90 -4.20 -1.39
C TRP A 84 -3.01 -4.87 -2.76
N SER A 85 -3.13 -6.20 -2.79
CA SER A 85 -3.47 -6.93 -4.01
C SER A 85 -4.92 -6.65 -4.41
N SER A 86 -5.31 -6.99 -5.63
CA SER A 86 -6.72 -6.92 -6.03
C SER A 86 -7.60 -7.83 -5.15
N CYS A 87 -7.09 -9.00 -4.75
CA CYS A 87 -7.78 -9.91 -3.84
C CYS A 87 -7.98 -9.31 -2.45
N SER A 88 -6.97 -8.60 -1.90
CA SER A 88 -7.15 -7.90 -0.63
C SER A 88 -8.27 -6.86 -0.72
N VAL A 89 -8.28 -6.07 -1.80
CA VAL A 89 -9.32 -5.05 -2.03
C VAL A 89 -10.72 -5.67 -2.15
N GLU A 90 -10.85 -6.80 -2.84
CA GLU A 90 -12.13 -7.53 -2.96
C GLU A 90 -12.59 -8.09 -1.61
N GLN A 91 -11.68 -8.63 -0.81
CA GLN A 91 -11.98 -9.12 0.55
C GLN A 91 -12.39 -7.98 1.49
N PHE A 92 -11.73 -6.82 1.42
CA PHE A 92 -12.15 -5.64 2.19
C PHE A 92 -13.58 -5.23 1.83
N LYS A 93 -13.91 -5.18 0.54
CA LYS A 93 -15.28 -4.90 0.10
C LYS A 93 -16.27 -5.95 0.61
N HIS A 94 -15.90 -7.22 0.60
CA HIS A 94 -16.75 -8.28 1.12
C HIS A 94 -17.00 -8.11 2.62
N PHE A 95 -15.95 -7.90 3.41
CA PHE A 95 -16.06 -7.72 4.86
C PHE A 95 -16.86 -6.47 5.23
N LEU A 96 -16.53 -5.31 4.64
CA LEU A 96 -17.18 -4.03 4.94
C LEU A 96 -18.65 -4.01 4.51
N ASN A 97 -19.05 -4.76 3.48
CA ASN A 97 -20.46 -4.90 3.11
C ASN A 97 -21.20 -5.97 3.94
N GLY A 98 -20.50 -6.69 4.81
CA GLY A 98 -21.06 -7.71 5.67
C GLY A 98 -21.64 -7.15 6.97
N GLU A 99 -22.58 -7.88 7.57
CA GLU A 99 -23.21 -7.53 8.85
C GLU A 99 -22.20 -7.48 10.01
N THR A 100 -21.04 -8.13 9.86
CA THR A 100 -20.00 -8.16 10.90
C THR A 100 -19.22 -6.86 10.99
N ALA A 101 -19.28 -5.93 10.03
CA ALA A 101 -18.46 -4.72 10.02
C ALA A 101 -19.11 -3.48 10.66
N THR A 102 -20.34 -3.59 11.19
CA THR A 102 -21.14 -2.43 11.61
C THR A 102 -20.48 -1.57 12.70
N CYS A 103 -19.56 -2.12 13.49
CA CYS A 103 -18.84 -1.37 14.52
C CYS A 103 -17.83 -0.35 13.95
N LEU A 104 -17.57 -0.36 12.64
CA LEU A 104 -16.61 0.53 11.99
C LEU A 104 -17.27 1.78 11.38
N PHE A 105 -18.59 1.91 11.46
CA PHE A 105 -19.35 2.97 10.79
C PHE A 105 -19.73 4.15 11.69
N ASN A 106 -19.35 4.13 12.96
CA ASN A 106 -19.46 5.30 13.82
C ASN A 106 -18.22 6.19 13.69
N PHE A 107 -18.40 7.47 14.00
CA PHE A 107 -17.28 8.40 14.13
C PHE A 107 -16.52 8.18 15.45
N PRO A 108 -15.20 8.42 15.47
CA PRO A 108 -14.45 8.44 16.72
C PRO A 108 -14.91 9.62 17.60
N HIS A 109 -14.86 9.43 18.92
CA HIS A 109 -15.27 10.47 19.87
C HIS A 109 -14.25 11.62 19.98
N GLU A 110 -12.98 11.35 19.70
CA GLU A 110 -11.89 12.31 19.67
C GLU A 110 -11.43 12.48 18.22
N ASN A 111 -11.23 13.72 17.79
CA ASN A 111 -10.89 14.05 16.40
C ASN A 111 -9.48 14.64 16.28
N ASP A 112 -8.59 14.23 17.18
CA ASP A 112 -7.20 14.69 17.18
C ASP A 112 -6.44 14.01 16.05
N LEU A 113 -6.26 14.75 14.96
CA LEU A 113 -5.42 14.30 13.86
C LEU A 113 -3.98 14.20 14.32
N LEU A 114 -3.40 13.00 14.20
CA LEU A 114 -1.98 12.81 14.43
C LEU A 114 -1.15 13.62 13.42
N VAL A 115 -0.06 14.22 13.89
CA VAL A 115 0.88 14.93 13.02
C VAL A 115 1.43 13.95 11.99
N ARG A 116 1.30 14.29 10.71
CA ARG A 116 1.77 13.48 9.59
C ARG A 116 3.25 13.75 9.30
N VAL A 117 4.12 13.27 10.17
CA VAL A 117 5.58 13.24 9.94
C VAL A 117 5.95 11.88 9.35
N LEU A 118 6.80 11.89 8.31
CA LEU A 118 7.30 10.65 7.72
C LEU A 118 8.35 10.02 8.66
N PRO A 119 8.22 8.75 9.09
CA PRO A 119 9.08 8.20 10.13
C PRO A 119 10.57 8.17 9.76
N GLY A 120 10.90 8.07 8.46
CA GLY A 120 12.26 8.12 7.95
C GLY A 120 12.94 9.47 8.09
N THR A 121 12.22 10.55 8.42
CA THR A 121 12.81 11.85 8.79
C THR A 121 13.19 11.91 10.26
N MET A 122 12.78 10.92 11.08
CA MET A 122 13.05 10.86 12.52
C MET A 122 14.27 10.00 12.85
N LEU A 123 14.52 8.95 12.07
CA LEU A 123 15.67 8.05 12.21
C LEU A 123 16.34 7.85 10.86
N SER A 124 17.65 8.08 10.81
CA SER A 124 18.48 7.71 9.66
C SER A 124 18.49 6.20 9.41
N LEU A 125 18.94 5.77 8.23
CA LEU A 125 19.08 4.35 7.89
C LEU A 125 19.94 3.57 8.90
N ASP A 126 21.01 4.20 9.40
CA ASP A 126 21.89 3.58 10.39
C ASP A 126 21.21 3.48 11.77
N GLU A 127 20.39 4.46 12.14
CA GLU A 127 19.63 4.42 13.39
C GLU A 127 18.50 3.39 13.34
N GLN A 128 17.83 3.22 12.20
CA GLN A 128 16.88 2.13 11.96
C GLN A 128 17.57 0.77 12.16
N CYS A 129 18.71 0.54 11.48
CA CYS A 129 19.48 -0.69 11.66
C CYS A 129 20.03 -0.89 13.09
N LYS A 130 20.35 0.21 13.77
CA LYS A 130 20.83 0.15 15.17
C LYS A 130 19.73 -0.33 16.11
N ARG A 131 18.48 0.08 15.87
CA ARG A 131 17.31 -0.40 16.62
C ARG A 131 17.00 -1.86 16.30
N ASP A 132 17.07 -2.23 15.02
CA ASP A 132 16.72 -3.57 14.55
C ASP A 132 17.74 -4.65 14.91
N ARG A 133 19.04 -4.36 14.77
CA ARG A 133 20.12 -5.34 14.93
C ARG A 133 21.33 -4.84 15.72
N GLY A 134 21.33 -3.60 16.19
CA GLY A 134 22.50 -3.01 16.86
C GLY A 134 23.65 -2.66 15.90
N THR A 135 23.39 -2.57 14.60
CA THR A 135 24.39 -2.39 13.54
C THR A 135 24.02 -1.25 12.59
N THR A 136 24.82 -1.02 11.54
CA THR A 136 24.59 0.05 10.56
C THR A 136 24.00 -0.49 9.25
N ALA A 137 23.47 0.41 8.43
CA ALA A 137 22.98 0.09 7.11
C ALA A 137 24.15 -0.23 6.17
N CYS A 138 24.02 -1.27 5.36
CA CYS A 138 25.04 -1.67 4.39
C CYS A 138 25.00 -0.82 3.11
N PHE A 139 23.82 -0.35 2.73
CA PHE A 139 23.58 0.44 1.52
C PHE A 139 22.76 1.67 1.87
N LYS A 140 22.92 2.74 1.08
CA LYS A 140 22.21 4.02 1.24
C LYS A 140 21.73 4.57 -0.10
N ASP A 141 21.45 3.67 -1.03
CA ASP A 141 20.94 3.98 -2.37
C ASP A 141 19.46 3.56 -2.51
N ALA A 142 18.90 3.70 -3.70
CA ALA A 142 17.49 3.44 -3.98
C ALA A 142 16.95 2.08 -3.50
N ARG A 143 17.81 1.06 -3.33
CA ARG A 143 17.41 -0.28 -2.87
C ARG A 143 16.80 -0.26 -1.46
N VAL A 144 17.24 0.68 -0.62
CA VAL A 144 16.79 0.75 0.79
C VAL A 144 15.29 0.98 0.92
N CYS A 145 14.66 1.61 -0.08
CA CYS A 145 13.25 1.94 -0.03
C CYS A 145 12.34 0.71 -0.08
N ALA A 146 12.75 -0.36 -0.76
CA ALA A 146 12.03 -1.64 -0.73
C ALA A 146 12.67 -2.64 0.23
N GLN A 147 13.98 -2.54 0.46
CA GLN A 147 14.75 -3.48 1.26
C GLN A 147 15.90 -2.77 1.98
N LEU A 148 15.74 -2.46 3.27
CA LEU A 148 16.84 -2.00 4.10
C LEU A 148 17.69 -3.21 4.51
N PHE A 149 18.98 -3.15 4.19
CA PHE A 149 19.95 -4.18 4.56
C PHE A 149 20.80 -3.69 5.74
N CYS A 150 20.71 -4.38 6.86
CA CYS A 150 21.51 -4.12 8.04
C CYS A 150 22.62 -5.16 8.14
N PHE A 151 23.81 -4.74 8.58
CA PHE A 151 24.89 -5.68 8.84
C PHE A 151 24.49 -6.61 9.99
N ASP A 152 24.81 -7.90 9.90
CA ASP A 152 24.57 -8.84 10.98
C ASP A 152 25.90 -9.41 11.47
N THR A 153 26.27 -9.09 12.72
CA THR A 153 27.56 -9.51 13.30
C THR A 153 27.64 -11.01 13.51
N ALA A 154 26.51 -11.69 13.70
CA ALA A 154 26.46 -13.14 13.91
C ALA A 154 26.76 -13.91 12.62
N SER A 155 26.18 -13.50 11.49
CA SER A 155 26.41 -14.16 10.20
C SER A 155 27.57 -13.55 9.40
N GLY A 156 27.95 -12.29 9.66
CA GLY A 156 28.92 -11.53 8.89
C GLY A 156 28.39 -10.99 7.55
N TYR A 157 27.08 -11.10 7.30
CA TYR A 157 26.45 -10.69 6.05
C TYR A 157 25.46 -9.53 6.26
N CYS A 158 25.13 -8.85 5.16
CA CYS A 158 24.05 -7.87 5.13
C CYS A 158 22.72 -8.58 4.91
N VAL A 159 21.80 -8.45 5.84
CA VAL A 159 20.47 -9.09 5.80
C VAL A 159 19.39 -8.03 5.71
N SER A 160 18.38 -8.27 4.89
CA SER A 160 17.20 -7.41 4.83
C SER A 160 16.05 -8.05 5.57
N TYR A 161 15.43 -7.26 6.45
CA TYR A 161 14.24 -7.67 7.20
C TYR A 161 13.00 -6.92 6.70
N ARG A 162 13.11 -5.60 6.48
CA ARG A 162 12.02 -4.69 6.08
C ARG A 162 12.55 -3.57 5.19
N PRO A 163 11.68 -2.84 4.46
CA PRO A 163 12.07 -1.59 3.81
C PRO A 163 12.50 -0.53 4.83
N ALA A 164 13.28 0.46 4.38
CA ALA A 164 13.50 1.67 5.15
C ALA A 164 12.18 2.43 5.35
N ALA A 165 12.07 3.13 6.47
CA ALA A 165 10.91 3.96 6.75
C ALA A 165 10.68 5.01 5.66
N GLU A 166 9.41 5.26 5.32
CA GLU A 166 9.02 6.32 4.37
C GLU A 166 9.63 7.66 4.80
N GLY A 167 10.18 8.42 3.84
CA GLY A 167 10.92 9.67 4.09
C GLY A 167 12.43 9.49 4.32
N SER A 168 12.94 8.26 4.41
CA SER A 168 14.38 8.02 4.56
C SER A 168 15.14 8.50 3.31
N VAL A 169 16.29 9.15 3.50
CA VAL A 169 17.18 9.57 2.41
C VAL A 169 17.75 8.35 1.69
N CYS A 170 17.65 8.32 0.37
CA CYS A 170 18.08 7.20 -0.49
C CYS A 170 18.96 7.63 -1.67
N GLY A 171 19.30 8.92 -1.74
CA GLY A 171 20.13 9.54 -2.77
C GLY A 171 20.22 11.05 -2.56
N ASP A 172 20.91 11.74 -3.47
CA ASP A 172 21.10 13.19 -3.39
C ASP A 172 19.78 13.94 -3.62
N GLY A 173 19.18 14.47 -2.55
CA GLY A 173 17.87 15.12 -2.60
C GLY A 173 16.72 14.16 -2.90
N GLN A 174 16.88 12.87 -2.65
CA GLN A 174 15.87 11.85 -2.89
C GLN A 174 15.50 11.12 -1.59
N VAL A 175 14.21 10.81 -1.46
CA VAL A 175 13.63 10.13 -0.29
C VAL A 175 12.81 8.92 -0.70
N CYS A 176 12.68 7.95 0.22
CA CYS A 176 11.86 6.77 0.03
C CYS A 176 10.38 7.10 0.12
N LYS A 177 9.64 6.75 -0.93
CA LYS A 177 8.19 6.86 -1.00
C LYS A 177 7.58 5.69 -1.75
N ASN A 178 6.66 4.96 -1.11
CA ASN A 178 6.01 3.76 -1.63
C ASN A 178 7.00 2.76 -2.24
N GLY A 179 8.10 2.48 -1.54
CA GLY A 179 9.12 1.54 -1.99
C GLY A 179 10.04 2.04 -3.11
N ARG A 180 9.99 3.32 -3.46
CA ARG A 180 10.80 3.94 -4.52
C ARG A 180 11.61 5.12 -4.01
N CYS A 181 12.78 5.34 -4.59
CA CYS A 181 13.60 6.50 -4.32
C CYS A 181 13.25 7.64 -5.27
N LEU A 182 12.58 8.67 -4.76
CA LEU A 182 12.04 9.77 -5.56
C LEU A 182 12.70 11.08 -5.13
N ALA A 183 12.95 11.98 -6.10
CA ALA A 183 13.39 13.32 -5.78
C ALA A 183 12.34 14.04 -4.92
N GLU A 184 12.81 14.77 -3.93
CA GLU A 184 11.99 15.68 -3.14
C GLU A 184 11.58 16.84 -4.05
N ILE A 185 10.44 16.70 -4.75
CA ILE A 185 9.90 17.80 -5.54
C ILE A 185 9.38 18.82 -4.52
N GLU A 186 10.16 19.86 -4.24
CA GLU A 186 9.81 21.02 -3.39
C GLU A 186 8.57 21.81 -3.87
N ASN A 187 7.80 21.31 -4.85
CA ASN A 187 6.67 21.99 -5.47
C ASN A 187 5.33 21.23 -5.35
N ILE A 188 5.17 20.36 -4.34
CA ILE A 188 3.83 19.88 -4.00
C ILE A 188 3.15 20.98 -3.20
N ILE A 189 2.30 21.77 -3.88
CA ILE A 189 1.19 22.47 -3.21
C ILE A 189 0.49 21.40 -2.37
N PRO A 190 0.37 21.54 -1.04
CA PRO A 190 -0.34 20.57 -0.23
C PRO A 190 -1.75 20.44 -0.81
N ASP A 191 -2.12 19.24 -1.23
CA ASP A 191 -3.46 18.96 -1.71
C ASP A 191 -4.42 19.09 -0.52
N TYR A 192 -4.96 20.30 -0.35
CA TYR A 192 -5.95 20.65 0.66
C TYR A 192 -7.36 20.17 0.28
N SER A 193 -7.54 19.36 -0.77
CA SER A 193 -8.86 18.86 -1.18
C SER A 193 -9.57 18.00 -0.13
N HIS A 194 -8.90 17.64 0.96
CA HIS A 194 -9.49 16.94 2.11
C HIS A 194 -9.93 17.85 3.28
N VAL A 195 -9.85 19.20 3.17
CA VAL A 195 -10.14 20.14 4.28
C VAL A 195 -11.30 21.11 3.99
N THR A 196 -12.10 20.91 2.96
CA THR A 196 -13.25 21.79 2.69
C THR A 196 -14.57 21.03 2.64
N GLU A 197 -15.22 20.91 3.80
CA GLU A 197 -16.68 20.74 3.91
C GLU A 197 -17.20 21.27 5.26
N THR A 198 -16.77 22.47 5.69
CA THR A 198 -17.36 23.15 6.87
C THR A 198 -17.67 24.63 6.67
N TYR A 199 -17.38 25.23 5.51
CA TYR A 199 -17.59 26.67 5.27
C TYR A 199 -18.76 27.01 4.34
N VAL A 200 -19.38 26.04 3.65
CA VAL A 200 -20.43 26.35 2.66
C VAL A 200 -21.83 26.51 3.28
N GLU A 201 -22.07 26.03 4.49
CA GLU A 201 -23.40 26.13 5.13
C GLU A 201 -23.69 27.49 5.80
N ALA A 202 -22.73 28.42 5.83
CA ALA A 202 -22.90 29.71 6.51
C ALA A 202 -23.36 30.85 5.60
N GLU A 203 -23.20 30.76 4.27
CA GLU A 203 -23.58 31.85 3.35
C GLU A 203 -25.03 31.76 2.83
N GLU A 204 -25.67 30.59 2.87
CA GLU A 204 -27.05 30.43 2.37
C GLU A 204 -28.15 30.97 3.29
N ARG A 205 -27.80 31.56 4.45
CA ARG A 205 -28.80 32.07 5.41
C ARG A 205 -28.94 33.58 5.48
N MET A 206 -28.26 34.33 4.60
CA MET A 206 -28.32 35.79 4.62
C MET A 206 -28.47 36.41 3.23
N ASP A 207 -29.40 35.92 2.41
CA ASP A 207 -29.96 36.78 1.37
C ASP A 207 -31.44 36.43 1.09
N ARG A 208 -32.33 37.12 1.79
CA ARG A 208 -33.76 37.14 1.52
C ARG A 208 -34.20 38.61 1.58
N GLY A 209 -33.97 39.34 0.48
CA GLY A 209 -34.36 40.73 0.37
C GLY A 209 -34.42 41.24 -1.07
N SER A 210 -35.62 41.68 -1.46
CA SER A 210 -35.98 42.54 -2.61
C SER A 210 -35.82 42.02 -4.04
N GLU A 211 -36.99 41.81 -4.67
CA GLU A 211 -37.23 41.75 -6.11
C GLU A 211 -36.94 43.10 -6.79
N GLU A 212 -36.20 43.11 -7.90
CA GLU A 212 -36.42 44.04 -9.01
C GLU A 212 -35.87 43.44 -10.33
N GLU A 213 -36.72 43.47 -11.35
CA GLU A 213 -36.58 42.81 -12.64
C GLU A 213 -35.81 43.71 -13.63
N VAL A 214 -34.70 43.23 -14.20
CA VAL A 214 -34.01 43.95 -15.30
C VAL A 214 -33.59 42.99 -16.42
N ILE A 215 -34.26 43.15 -17.57
CA ILE A 215 -34.07 42.44 -18.83
C ILE A 215 -32.86 43.02 -19.59
N ILE A 216 -31.82 42.23 -19.88
CA ILE A 216 -30.81 42.58 -20.92
C ILE A 216 -30.39 41.33 -21.72
N LYS A 217 -30.44 41.48 -23.05
CA LYS A 217 -30.27 40.48 -24.12
C LYS A 217 -28.81 40.04 -24.35
N SER A 218 -28.66 38.80 -24.81
CA SER A 218 -27.40 38.13 -25.20
C SER A 218 -26.70 38.74 -26.42
N PRO A 219 -25.40 38.44 -26.61
CA PRO A 219 -24.86 38.24 -27.96
C PRO A 219 -24.22 36.85 -28.15
N VAL A 220 -24.49 36.34 -29.35
CA VAL A 220 -23.98 35.11 -29.96
C VAL A 220 -22.50 35.28 -30.33
N THR A 221 -21.66 34.28 -30.04
CA THR A 221 -20.30 34.19 -30.60
C THR A 221 -20.08 32.82 -31.25
N THR A 222 -19.69 32.89 -32.51
CA THR A 222 -19.50 31.83 -33.51
C THR A 222 -18.27 30.96 -33.26
N LEU A 223 -18.42 29.64 -33.38
CA LEU A 223 -17.33 28.64 -33.43
C LEU A 223 -16.70 28.55 -34.84
N PRO A 224 -15.38 28.40 -34.98
CA PRO A 224 -14.73 28.09 -36.25
C PRO A 224 -14.74 26.57 -36.56
N PRO A 225 -14.66 26.16 -37.84
CA PRO A 225 -14.84 24.76 -38.26
C PRO A 225 -13.56 23.91 -38.12
N PRO A 226 -13.67 22.57 -38.02
CA PRO A 226 -12.54 21.67 -37.89
C PRO A 226 -11.83 21.37 -39.23
N SER A 227 -10.49 21.36 -39.19
CA SER A 227 -9.60 21.00 -40.30
C SER A 227 -9.62 19.49 -40.60
N ARG A 228 -9.56 19.13 -41.89
CA ARG A 228 -9.68 17.76 -42.43
C ARG A 228 -8.39 16.93 -42.28
N ARG A 229 -8.58 15.65 -41.94
CA ARG A 229 -7.60 14.55 -41.84
C ARG A 229 -6.67 14.39 -43.06
N ALA A 230 -5.39 14.15 -42.80
CA ALA A 230 -4.47 13.47 -43.72
C ALA A 230 -4.27 12.00 -43.30
N ARG A 231 -4.49 11.08 -44.26
CA ARG A 231 -4.27 9.63 -44.16
C ARG A 231 -2.77 9.31 -44.29
N THR A 232 -2.17 8.65 -43.32
CA THR A 232 -0.86 7.98 -43.46
C THR A 232 -1.04 6.46 -43.61
N ARG A 233 -0.34 5.90 -44.60
CA ARG A 233 -0.41 4.50 -45.04
C ARG A 233 0.46 3.60 -44.14
N ARG A 234 -0.05 2.39 -43.84
CA ARG A 234 0.69 1.28 -43.21
C ARG A 234 1.72 0.68 -44.17
N PRO A 235 2.92 0.27 -43.71
CA PRO A 235 3.76 -0.68 -44.43
C PRO A 235 3.46 -2.14 -44.01
N MET A 236 3.50 -3.05 -44.99
CA MET A 236 3.32 -4.50 -44.85
C MET A 236 4.54 -5.20 -44.21
N ARG A 237 4.25 -6.30 -43.50
CA ARG A 237 5.22 -7.28 -42.97
C ARG A 237 5.88 -8.10 -44.10
N ARG A 238 7.17 -8.45 -43.92
CA ARG A 238 7.85 -9.55 -44.62
C ARG A 238 8.33 -10.60 -43.60
N PRO A 239 8.33 -11.91 -43.94
CA PRO A 239 8.70 -12.98 -43.03
C PRO A 239 10.17 -13.38 -43.17
N THR A 240 10.84 -13.72 -42.06
CA THR A 240 12.15 -14.38 -42.08
C THR A 240 12.25 -15.49 -41.02
N ARG A 241 12.21 -16.72 -41.54
CA ARG A 241 12.93 -17.98 -41.23
C ARG A 241 13.51 -18.21 -39.82
N SER A 242 13.10 -19.34 -39.26
CA SER A 242 13.67 -20.05 -38.10
C SER A 242 15.06 -20.62 -38.39
N THR A 243 15.97 -20.49 -37.42
CA THR A 243 17.18 -21.31 -37.28
C THR A 243 17.39 -21.64 -35.80
N ASP A 244 17.32 -22.93 -35.49
CA ASP A 244 17.70 -23.55 -34.22
C ASP A 244 19.20 -23.36 -33.93
N ILE A 245 19.53 -22.89 -32.73
CA ILE A 245 20.87 -22.99 -32.15
C ILE A 245 20.74 -23.51 -30.72
N LYS A 246 21.23 -24.74 -30.52
CA LYS A 246 21.50 -25.35 -29.21
C LYS A 246 22.67 -24.66 -28.53
N SER A 247 22.54 -24.38 -27.24
CA SER A 247 23.66 -24.07 -26.34
C SER A 247 23.41 -24.67 -24.94
N PRO A 248 24.47 -24.96 -24.17
CA PRO A 248 24.53 -26.12 -23.29
C PRO A 248 24.14 -25.84 -21.83
N SER A 249 23.90 -26.96 -21.14
CA SER A 249 23.78 -27.14 -19.70
C SER A 249 24.84 -26.40 -18.88
N ASN A 250 24.41 -25.68 -17.84
CA ASN A 250 25.17 -25.55 -16.61
C ASN A 250 24.23 -25.43 -15.41
N GLY A 251 24.41 -26.33 -14.46
CA GLY A 251 23.59 -26.44 -13.26
C GLY A 251 23.92 -25.37 -12.24
N TYR A 252 22.86 -24.78 -11.67
CA TYR A 252 22.85 -24.26 -10.31
C TYR A 252 21.64 -24.86 -9.62
N ALA A 253 21.90 -25.85 -8.77
CA ALA A 253 20.90 -26.41 -7.88
C ALA A 253 20.68 -25.43 -6.72
N SER A 254 19.73 -24.50 -6.89
CA SER A 254 19.14 -23.80 -5.74
C SER A 254 18.29 -24.82 -4.99
N ARG A 255 18.77 -25.25 -3.81
CA ARG A 255 17.97 -26.05 -2.88
C ARG A 255 16.78 -25.20 -2.42
N ILE A 256 15.63 -25.42 -3.04
CA ILE A 256 14.34 -25.01 -2.52
C ILE A 256 14.13 -25.82 -1.25
N ILE A 257 14.27 -25.17 -0.10
CA ILE A 257 13.74 -25.72 1.15
C ILE A 257 12.23 -25.63 1.01
N ASN A 258 11.62 -26.74 0.62
CA ASN A 258 10.18 -26.90 0.55
C ASN A 258 9.66 -27.08 1.98
N THR A 259 9.58 -25.98 2.76
CA THR A 259 8.78 -25.99 3.98
C THR A 259 7.33 -25.94 3.56
N ARG A 260 6.74 -27.14 3.49
CA ARG A 260 5.30 -27.35 3.62
C ARG A 260 4.87 -26.68 4.92
N MET A 261 4.42 -25.43 4.87
CA MET A 261 3.87 -24.76 6.05
C MET A 261 2.45 -25.26 6.25
N ASP A 262 2.32 -26.15 7.23
CA ASP A 262 1.08 -26.44 7.92
C ASP A 262 0.45 -25.13 8.42
N ASN A 263 -0.88 -25.09 8.34
CA ASN A 263 -1.77 -24.18 9.06
C ASN A 263 -1.48 -24.18 10.57
N ARG A 264 -0.45 -23.46 11.00
CA ARG A 264 -0.24 -23.12 12.40
C ARG A 264 0.22 -21.68 12.49
N SER A 265 -0.77 -20.85 12.74
CA SER A 265 -0.63 -19.61 13.48
C SER A 265 0.25 -19.87 14.71
N ILE A 266 1.33 -19.10 14.82
CA ILE A 266 1.92 -18.69 16.10
C ILE A 266 1.61 -17.20 16.21
#